data_AF-A0A0K2UR43-F1
#
_entry.id   AF-A0A0K2UR43-F1
#
_cell.length_a   1.000
_cell.length_b   1.000
_cell.length_c   1.000
_cell.angle_alpha   90.00
_cell.angle_beta   90.00
_cell.angle_gamma   90.00
#
_symmetry.space_group_name_H-M   'P 1'
#
loop_
_entity.id
_entity.type
_entity.pdbx_description
1 polymer ?
#
loop_
_entity_poly.entity_id
_entity_poly.type
_entity_poly.pdbx_seq_one_letter_code
_entity_poly.pdbx_strand_id
1 'polypeptide(L)'
;MVCADNKCSNPCRSNSLCGNNAVCEVMNHSPVCKCLENFAGDPHSSCFKYECQKNEDCPFDKSCSSNNCIDPCQNTVCGRNAECSVEYHKSICKCPSGLQGSPYVACKEVQCRKDNDCGQDEKCDLQRFTCTKLCSNSNVCAANARCEASRHRERCICSSPYTGDGYSFCQKIVVPASKSECNVDEDCPSKLSCISQTCQNPCSLNNPCSTSQECKVADTLPSRTVACICPPNTYVNGFGNCKRVETATECQSNNDCPDTDVCDRGTCINACKSRPCGVNAKCTARAHSSVCSCFDGFEGNPQSICNLAPLLVEPIKEPGCDSNQDCPSHAACKDRKCINPCAESSPCASSARCKVINHEPECTCPDGFIGSPTTDCRPPKRPECTTDPECPDHLACVNQKCQ
;
A
#
# COMPACT_ATOMS: atom_id res chain seq x y z
N MET A 1 -80.05 -8.15 11.40
CA MET A 1 -81.21 -8.60 12.21
C MET A 1 -81.79 -9.85 11.56
N VAL A 2 -82.42 -10.75 12.31
CA VAL A 2 -83.17 -11.90 11.77
C VAL A 2 -84.67 -11.68 11.94
N CYS A 3 -85.49 -12.25 11.05
CA CYS A 3 -86.94 -12.27 11.24
C CYS A 3 -87.30 -13.48 12.12
N ALA A 4 -87.83 -13.21 13.31
CA ALA A 4 -88.39 -14.22 14.21
C ALA A 4 -89.75 -13.70 14.71
N ASP A 5 -90.80 -14.53 14.65
CA ASP A 5 -92.16 -14.16 15.03
C ASP A 5 -92.70 -12.88 14.37
N ASN A 6 -92.43 -12.72 13.06
CA ASN A 6 -92.77 -11.52 12.27
C ASN A 6 -92.18 -10.21 12.81
N LYS A 7 -91.12 -10.27 13.62
CA LYS A 7 -90.40 -9.10 14.15
C LYS A 7 -88.90 -9.21 13.86
N CYS A 8 -88.26 -8.07 13.57
CA CYS A 8 -86.82 -7.98 13.45
C CYS A 8 -86.18 -8.11 14.83
N SER A 9 -85.43 -9.19 15.06
CA SER A 9 -84.67 -9.42 16.29
C SER A 9 -83.17 -9.45 16.01
N ASN A 10 -82.36 -9.05 16.99
CA ASN A 10 -80.90 -9.21 16.90
C ASN A 10 -80.54 -10.64 17.35
N PRO A 11 -80.03 -11.52 16.46
CA PRO A 11 -79.71 -12.89 16.81
C PRO A 11 -78.57 -12.99 17.85
N CYS A 12 -77.71 -11.97 17.96
CA CYS A 12 -76.61 -11.92 18.92
C CYS A 12 -77.03 -11.52 20.35
N ARG A 13 -78.32 -11.30 20.62
CA ARG A 13 -78.81 -10.91 21.96
C ARG A 13 -78.89 -12.10 22.93
N SER A 14 -78.75 -13.34 22.43
CA SER A 14 -78.65 -14.54 23.27
C SER A 14 -77.18 -14.79 23.63
N ASN A 15 -76.83 -14.70 24.92
CA ASN A 15 -75.46 -14.71 25.45
C ASN A 15 -74.68 -16.04 25.27
N SER A 16 -75.17 -17.02 24.51
CA SER A 16 -74.62 -18.39 24.46
C SER A 16 -74.25 -18.90 23.06
N LEU A 17 -74.11 -18.01 22.07
CA LEU A 17 -73.84 -18.40 20.67
C LEU A 17 -72.36 -18.45 20.29
N CYS A 18 -71.49 -17.72 20.99
CA CYS A 18 -70.04 -17.66 20.70
C CYS A 18 -69.22 -18.10 21.92
N GLY A 19 -68.01 -18.58 21.66
CA GLY A 19 -67.05 -19.02 22.67
C GLY A 19 -66.46 -17.88 23.50
N ASN A 20 -65.72 -18.22 24.56
CA ASN A 20 -65.06 -17.22 25.40
C ASN A 20 -64.09 -16.34 24.59
N ASN A 21 -64.04 -15.04 24.88
CA ASN A 21 -63.25 -14.03 24.17
C ASN A 21 -63.56 -13.88 22.66
N ALA A 22 -64.78 -14.25 22.24
CA ALA A 22 -65.34 -13.97 20.93
C ALA A 22 -66.50 -12.96 21.01
N VAL A 23 -66.66 -12.15 19.96
CA VAL A 23 -67.77 -11.21 19.76
C VAL A 23 -68.72 -11.76 18.69
N CYS A 24 -70.02 -11.58 18.91
CA CYS A 24 -71.06 -11.92 17.94
C CYS A 24 -71.42 -10.70 17.10
N GLU A 25 -71.28 -10.81 15.77
CA GLU A 25 -71.68 -9.80 14.80
C GLU A 25 -72.78 -10.35 13.88
N VAL A 26 -73.68 -9.48 13.41
CA VAL A 26 -74.78 -9.89 12.52
C VAL A 26 -74.42 -9.58 11.08
N MET A 27 -74.06 -10.61 10.33
CA MET A 27 -73.70 -10.51 8.91
C MET A 27 -74.74 -11.26 8.08
N ASN A 28 -75.30 -10.62 7.04
CA ASN A 28 -76.30 -11.23 6.13
C ASN A 28 -77.47 -11.93 6.84
N HIS A 29 -78.08 -11.27 7.84
CA HIS A 29 -79.16 -11.87 8.62
C HIS A 29 -78.76 -13.19 9.32
N SER A 30 -77.50 -13.38 9.70
CA SER A 30 -77.03 -14.53 10.48
C SER A 30 -76.02 -14.10 11.55
N PRO A 31 -75.97 -14.79 12.71
CA PRO A 31 -74.92 -14.55 13.71
C PRO A 31 -73.59 -15.14 13.24
N VAL A 32 -72.53 -14.34 13.31
CA VAL A 32 -71.15 -14.76 13.02
C VAL A 32 -70.29 -14.46 14.23
N CYS A 33 -69.53 -15.46 14.70
CA CYS A 33 -68.62 -15.30 15.83
C CYS A 33 -67.22 -14.93 15.33
N LYS A 34 -66.59 -13.94 15.96
CA LYS A 34 -65.23 -13.49 15.65
C LYS A 34 -64.44 -13.33 16.95
N CYS A 35 -63.18 -13.76 17.00
CA CYS A 35 -62.34 -13.51 18.16
C CYS A 35 -62.10 -12.00 18.38
N LEU A 36 -62.02 -11.57 19.64
CA LEU A 36 -61.62 -10.21 19.99
C LEU A 36 -60.20 -9.90 19.50
N GLU A 37 -59.86 -8.62 19.39
CA GLU A 37 -58.54 -8.17 18.96
C GLU A 37 -57.44 -8.75 19.88
N ASN A 38 -56.36 -9.29 19.30
CA ASN A 38 -55.31 -10.06 19.97
C ASN A 38 -55.72 -11.44 20.55
N PHE A 39 -56.89 -11.95 20.17
CA PHE A 39 -57.31 -13.33 20.44
C PHE A 39 -57.43 -14.13 19.13
N ALA A 40 -57.07 -15.41 19.18
CA ALA A 40 -57.14 -16.34 18.06
C ALA A 40 -57.58 -17.74 18.55
N GLY A 41 -58.16 -18.53 17.66
CA GLY A 41 -58.77 -19.82 18.00
C GLY A 41 -60.05 -20.03 17.21
N ASP A 42 -60.90 -20.94 17.68
CA ASP A 42 -62.22 -21.15 17.12
C ASP A 42 -63.25 -20.24 17.84
N PRO A 43 -63.81 -19.23 17.16
CA PRO A 43 -64.76 -18.28 17.76
C PRO A 43 -66.05 -18.91 18.28
N HIS A 44 -66.40 -20.13 17.86
CA HIS A 44 -67.59 -20.83 18.35
C HIS A 44 -67.35 -21.59 19.66
N SER A 45 -66.10 -21.98 19.94
CA SER A 45 -65.73 -22.72 21.15
C SER A 45 -64.99 -21.86 22.18
N SER A 46 -63.83 -21.30 21.83
CA SER A 46 -63.07 -20.37 22.67
C SER A 46 -61.92 -19.74 21.88
N CYS A 47 -61.69 -18.44 22.11
CA CYS A 47 -60.52 -17.72 21.62
C CYS A 47 -59.49 -17.50 22.74
N PHE A 48 -58.21 -17.63 22.41
CA PHE A 48 -57.07 -17.51 23.32
C PHE A 48 -56.21 -16.32 22.94
N LYS A 49 -55.66 -15.63 23.93
CA LYS A 49 -54.74 -14.51 23.71
C LYS A 49 -53.43 -15.07 23.11
N TYR A 50 -53.04 -14.60 21.93
CA TYR A 50 -51.76 -14.96 21.33
C TYR A 50 -50.71 -13.90 21.66
N GLU A 51 -49.46 -14.32 21.88
CA GLU A 51 -48.33 -13.41 22.09
C GLU A 51 -47.69 -12.97 20.76
N CYS A 52 -47.72 -13.83 19.73
CA CYS A 52 -47.11 -13.57 18.43
C CYS A 52 -47.85 -14.30 17.30
N GLN A 53 -47.73 -13.83 16.06
CA GLN A 53 -48.13 -14.56 14.84
C GLN A 53 -46.94 -14.86 13.93
N LYS A 54 -45.92 -14.00 13.96
CA LYS A 54 -44.67 -14.14 13.21
C LYS A 54 -43.48 -13.85 14.13
N ASN A 55 -42.29 -14.24 13.70
CA ASN A 55 -41.07 -14.11 14.51
C ASN A 55 -40.77 -12.65 14.88
N GLU A 56 -41.10 -11.71 14.01
CA GLU A 56 -40.87 -10.28 14.19
C GLU A 56 -41.75 -9.67 15.30
N ASP A 57 -42.80 -10.38 15.74
CA ASP A 57 -43.63 -9.94 16.88
C ASP A 57 -42.95 -10.28 18.22
N CYS A 58 -41.90 -11.12 18.21
CA CYS A 58 -41.15 -11.50 19.40
C CYS A 58 -39.89 -10.64 19.58
N PRO A 59 -39.36 -10.55 20.82
CA PRO A 59 -38.01 -10.06 21.07
C PRO A 59 -36.95 -10.80 20.22
N PHE A 60 -35.83 -10.12 19.90
CA PHE A 60 -34.79 -10.66 19.00
C PHE A 60 -34.17 -11.99 19.46
N ASP A 61 -34.23 -12.28 20.76
CA ASP A 61 -33.77 -13.50 21.43
C ASP A 61 -34.83 -14.62 21.49
N LYS A 62 -36.01 -14.43 20.88
CA LYS A 62 -37.12 -15.40 20.89
C LYS A 62 -37.67 -15.65 19.49
N SER A 63 -38.40 -16.76 19.28
CA SER A 63 -39.11 -17.06 18.04
C SER A 63 -40.58 -17.34 18.31
N CYS A 64 -41.44 -17.07 17.33
CA CYS A 64 -42.84 -17.38 17.43
C CYS A 64 -43.08 -18.86 17.12
N SER A 65 -43.58 -19.61 18.10
CA SER A 65 -44.00 -21.00 17.92
C SER A 65 -45.33 -21.22 18.61
N SER A 66 -46.31 -21.73 17.88
CA SER A 66 -47.65 -22.00 18.39
C SER A 66 -48.25 -20.80 19.15
N ASN A 67 -48.13 -19.60 18.55
CA ASN A 67 -48.65 -18.34 19.07
C ASN A 67 -48.02 -17.84 20.39
N ASN A 68 -46.85 -18.37 20.77
CA ASN A 68 -46.08 -17.95 21.95
C ASN A 68 -44.63 -17.63 21.58
N CYS A 69 -44.03 -16.64 22.25
CA CYS A 69 -42.62 -16.32 22.05
C CYS A 69 -41.74 -17.23 22.91
N ILE A 70 -41.12 -18.22 22.26
CA ILE A 70 -40.25 -19.20 22.91
C ILE A 70 -38.78 -18.91 22.62
N ASP A 71 -37.89 -19.37 23.49
CA ASP A 71 -36.45 -19.36 23.22
C ASP A 71 -36.09 -20.50 22.24
N PRO A 72 -35.59 -20.21 21.03
CA PRO A 72 -35.18 -21.21 20.04
C PRO A 72 -34.16 -22.22 20.58
N CYS A 73 -33.31 -21.83 21.53
CA CYS A 73 -32.28 -22.67 22.12
C CYS A 73 -32.85 -23.75 23.07
N GLN A 74 -34.05 -23.57 23.62
CA GLN A 74 -34.68 -24.60 24.46
C GLN A 74 -34.99 -25.90 23.69
N ASN A 75 -35.31 -25.78 22.40
CA ASN A 75 -35.67 -26.90 21.54
C ASN A 75 -34.55 -27.29 20.57
N THR A 76 -33.37 -26.70 20.69
CA THR A 76 -32.23 -26.95 19.80
C THR A 76 -31.10 -27.62 20.58
N VAL A 77 -30.63 -28.76 20.07
CA VAL A 77 -29.48 -29.47 20.66
C VAL A 77 -28.23 -29.16 19.84
N CYS A 78 -27.26 -28.49 20.47
CA CYS A 78 -25.94 -28.27 19.88
C CYS A 78 -24.99 -29.45 20.09
N GLY A 79 -23.91 -29.47 19.32
CA GLY A 79 -22.84 -30.46 19.44
C GLY A 79 -22.13 -30.41 20.80
N ARG A 80 -21.33 -31.43 21.11
CA ARG A 80 -20.60 -31.51 22.41
C ARG A 80 -19.67 -30.30 22.59
N ASN A 81 -19.70 -29.66 23.75
CA ASN A 81 -18.94 -28.45 24.09
C ASN A 81 -19.24 -27.22 23.20
N ALA A 82 -20.37 -27.21 22.48
CA ALA A 82 -20.87 -26.04 21.77
C ALA A 82 -21.91 -25.30 22.62
N GLU A 83 -22.00 -23.99 22.43
CA GLU A 83 -22.96 -23.11 23.08
C GLU A 83 -24.05 -22.71 22.09
N CYS A 84 -25.30 -22.72 22.53
CA CYS A 84 -26.42 -22.21 21.74
C CYS A 84 -26.59 -20.72 21.99
N SER A 85 -26.70 -19.94 20.93
CA SER A 85 -27.02 -18.51 20.95
C SER A 85 -28.15 -18.23 19.98
N VAL A 86 -29.00 -17.25 20.30
CA VAL A 86 -30.08 -16.83 19.39
C VAL A 86 -29.61 -15.64 18.55
N GLU A 87 -29.73 -15.74 17.23
CA GLU A 87 -29.58 -14.60 16.32
C GLU A 87 -30.77 -14.54 15.38
N TYR A 88 -31.42 -13.38 15.31
CA TYR A 88 -32.56 -13.14 14.42
C TYR A 88 -33.66 -14.21 14.52
N HIS A 89 -34.13 -14.47 15.74
CA HIS A 89 -35.17 -15.46 16.03
C HIS A 89 -34.81 -16.91 15.68
N LYS A 90 -33.52 -17.22 15.46
CA LYS A 90 -33.03 -18.56 15.15
C LYS A 90 -31.97 -19.01 16.15
N SER A 91 -32.00 -20.28 16.51
CA SER A 91 -30.93 -20.91 17.27
C SER A 91 -29.70 -21.12 16.39
N ILE A 92 -28.54 -20.73 16.90
CA ILE A 92 -27.23 -20.89 16.27
C ILE A 92 -26.27 -21.51 17.28
N CYS A 93 -25.70 -22.66 16.92
CA CYS A 93 -24.66 -23.30 17.71
C CYS A 93 -23.28 -22.70 17.38
N LYS A 94 -22.49 -22.38 18.41
CA LYS A 94 -21.13 -21.84 18.27
C LYS A 94 -20.15 -22.57 19.17
N CYS A 95 -18.89 -22.66 18.74
CA CYS A 95 -17.82 -23.12 19.63
C CYS A 95 -17.36 -21.94 20.52
N PRO A 96 -17.27 -22.12 21.85
CA PRO A 96 -16.73 -21.10 22.74
C PRO A 96 -15.28 -20.75 22.42
N SER A 97 -14.80 -19.62 22.97
CA SER A 97 -13.40 -19.21 22.85
C SER A 97 -12.46 -20.32 23.32
N GLY A 98 -11.46 -20.66 22.49
CA GLY A 98 -10.48 -21.74 22.76
C GLY A 98 -10.86 -23.12 22.22
N LEU A 99 -12.09 -23.32 21.74
CA LEU A 99 -12.54 -24.57 21.12
C LEU A 99 -12.81 -24.39 19.62
N GLN A 100 -12.69 -25.44 18.82
CA GLN A 100 -12.98 -25.44 17.38
C GLN A 100 -13.47 -26.80 16.89
N GLY A 101 -14.25 -26.79 15.81
CA GLY A 101 -14.88 -27.99 15.26
C GLY A 101 -16.21 -27.63 14.63
N SER A 102 -17.07 -28.62 14.41
CA SER A 102 -18.45 -28.36 14.00
C SER A 102 -19.31 -28.11 15.25
N PRO A 103 -19.89 -26.91 15.41
CA PRO A 103 -20.76 -26.61 16.55
C PRO A 103 -22.01 -27.49 16.64
N TYR A 104 -22.36 -28.20 15.57
CA TYR A 104 -23.47 -29.15 15.51
C TYR A 104 -23.05 -30.60 15.80
N VAL A 105 -21.75 -30.88 15.94
CA VAL A 105 -21.21 -32.22 16.23
C VAL A 105 -20.39 -32.20 17.53
N ALA A 106 -19.26 -31.49 17.54
CA ALA A 106 -18.39 -31.33 18.70
C ALA A 106 -17.37 -30.20 18.49
N CYS A 107 -17.11 -29.44 19.55
CA CYS A 107 -16.02 -28.49 19.67
C CYS A 107 -14.88 -29.12 20.49
N LYS A 108 -13.66 -29.06 19.96
CA LYS A 108 -12.44 -29.64 20.54
C LYS A 108 -11.44 -28.55 20.88
N GLU A 109 -10.60 -28.78 21.88
CA GLU A 109 -9.51 -27.86 22.20
C GLU A 109 -8.50 -27.82 21.05
N VAL A 110 -8.06 -26.62 20.71
CA VAL A 110 -7.10 -26.37 19.65
C VAL A 110 -5.96 -25.50 20.16
N GLN A 111 -4.74 -25.78 19.70
CA GLN A 111 -3.55 -25.04 20.11
C GLN A 111 -3.43 -23.69 19.40
N CYS A 112 -3.88 -23.60 18.13
CA CYS A 112 -3.82 -22.38 17.32
C CYS A 112 -4.96 -22.31 16.31
N ARG A 113 -5.34 -21.08 15.89
CA ARG A 113 -6.32 -20.83 14.82
C ARG A 113 -5.70 -20.11 13.62
N LYS A 114 -4.67 -19.32 13.88
CA LYS A 114 -3.88 -18.58 12.89
C LYS A 114 -2.42 -18.57 13.33
N ASP A 115 -1.53 -18.23 12.41
CA ASP A 115 -0.09 -18.22 12.67
C ASP A 115 0.30 -17.34 13.86
N ASN A 116 -0.35 -16.18 14.01
CA ASN A 116 -0.09 -15.25 15.12
C ASN A 116 -0.44 -15.80 16.51
N ASP A 117 -1.16 -16.93 16.60
CA ASP A 117 -1.42 -17.60 17.89
C ASP A 117 -0.21 -18.46 18.33
N CYS A 118 0.76 -18.68 17.44
CA CYS A 118 1.98 -19.46 17.68
C CYS A 118 3.21 -18.56 17.96
N GLY A 119 4.32 -19.17 18.35
CA GLY A 119 5.60 -18.46 18.47
C GLY A 119 6.09 -17.89 17.13
N GLN A 120 7.03 -16.93 17.18
CA GLN A 120 7.60 -16.27 15.97
C GLN A 120 8.23 -17.26 14.97
N ASP A 121 8.70 -18.40 15.46
CA ASP A 121 9.39 -19.45 14.68
C ASP A 121 8.46 -20.64 14.34
N GLU A 122 7.16 -20.45 14.54
CA GLU A 122 6.13 -21.48 14.40
C GLU A 122 5.01 -21.00 13.48
N LYS A 123 4.34 -21.94 12.82
CA LYS A 123 3.11 -21.71 12.05
C LYS A 123 2.00 -22.62 12.52
N CYS A 124 0.76 -22.21 12.30
CA CYS A 124 -0.40 -23.01 12.66
C CYS A 124 -0.68 -24.06 11.57
N ASP A 125 -0.62 -25.35 11.93
CA ASP A 125 -1.12 -26.41 11.06
C ASP A 125 -2.65 -26.39 11.12
N LEU A 126 -3.32 -25.81 10.13
CA LEU A 126 -4.79 -25.70 10.10
C LEU A 126 -5.53 -27.04 9.96
N GLN A 127 -4.82 -28.14 9.65
CA GLN A 127 -5.42 -29.48 9.63
C GLN A 127 -5.45 -30.10 11.02
N ARG A 128 -4.39 -29.87 11.81
CA ARG A 128 -4.24 -30.42 13.17
C ARG A 128 -4.57 -29.42 14.28
N PHE A 129 -4.65 -28.14 13.93
CA PHE A 129 -4.78 -27.00 14.82
C PHE A 129 -3.69 -26.93 15.92
N THR A 130 -2.46 -27.27 15.54
CA THR A 130 -1.29 -27.30 16.41
C THR A 130 -0.17 -26.42 15.86
N CYS A 131 0.59 -25.78 16.75
CA CYS A 131 1.75 -24.99 16.34
C CYS A 131 2.89 -25.92 15.90
N THR A 132 3.40 -25.69 14.70
CA THR A 132 4.48 -26.48 14.11
C THR A 132 5.71 -25.62 13.93
N LYS A 133 6.86 -26.10 14.41
CA LYS A 133 8.15 -25.42 14.22
C LYS A 133 8.61 -25.50 12.77
N LEU A 134 8.98 -24.33 12.23
CA LEU A 134 9.30 -24.17 10.81
C LEU A 134 10.65 -24.77 10.42
N CYS A 135 11.68 -24.56 11.24
CA CYS A 135 13.04 -25.03 11.00
C CYS A 135 13.42 -26.30 11.76
N SER A 136 12.45 -27.11 12.19
CA SER A 136 12.73 -28.37 12.91
C SER A 136 12.98 -29.56 11.98
N ASN A 137 12.55 -29.48 10.71
CA ASN A 137 12.75 -30.54 9.72
C ASN A 137 13.94 -30.19 8.80
N SER A 138 14.88 -31.12 8.65
CA SER A 138 16.06 -30.95 7.79
C SER A 138 15.76 -30.86 6.30
N ASN A 139 14.54 -31.22 5.89
CA ASN A 139 14.13 -31.31 4.48
C ASN A 139 13.48 -30.03 3.94
N VAL A 140 13.38 -28.99 4.75
CA VAL A 140 12.77 -27.71 4.35
C VAL A 140 13.69 -26.91 3.42
N CYS A 141 15.01 -27.02 3.64
CA CYS A 141 16.02 -26.31 2.88
C CYS A 141 16.93 -27.28 2.12
N ALA A 142 17.60 -26.78 1.08
CA ALA A 142 18.57 -27.54 0.32
C ALA A 142 19.79 -27.93 1.17
N ALA A 143 20.53 -28.95 0.74
CA ALA A 143 21.81 -29.29 1.36
C ALA A 143 22.76 -28.07 1.32
N ASN A 144 23.45 -27.81 2.43
CA ASN A 144 24.31 -26.63 2.65
C ASN A 144 23.57 -25.28 2.80
N ALA A 145 22.24 -25.28 2.93
CA ALA A 145 21.47 -24.12 3.37
C ALA A 145 21.20 -24.18 4.88
N ARG A 146 21.17 -23.01 5.53
CA ARG A 146 20.64 -22.84 6.89
C ARG A 146 19.20 -22.36 6.81
N CYS A 147 18.36 -22.83 7.73
CA CYS A 147 16.99 -22.38 7.89
C CYS A 147 16.92 -21.31 8.99
N GLU A 148 16.35 -20.16 8.67
CA GLU A 148 16.00 -19.10 9.62
C GLU A 148 14.48 -18.96 9.66
N ALA A 149 13.85 -19.14 10.83
CA ALA A 149 12.43 -18.89 11.00
C ALA A 149 12.24 -17.47 11.54
N SER A 150 11.28 -16.73 10.97
CA SER A 150 10.84 -15.45 11.53
C SER A 150 9.48 -15.07 10.96
N ARG A 151 8.66 -14.36 11.75
CA ARG A 151 7.31 -13.91 11.32
C ARG A 151 6.46 -15.04 10.74
N HIS A 152 6.49 -16.21 11.40
CA HIS A 152 5.75 -17.40 10.99
C HIS A 152 6.12 -17.96 9.61
N ARG A 153 7.34 -17.67 9.11
CA ARG A 153 7.87 -18.22 7.86
C ARG A 153 9.31 -18.69 8.00
N GLU A 154 9.61 -19.78 7.31
CA GLU A 154 10.96 -20.25 7.07
C GLU A 154 11.64 -19.45 5.96
N ARG A 155 12.94 -19.22 6.11
CA ARG A 155 13.83 -18.66 5.09
C ARG A 155 15.07 -19.53 4.98
N CYS A 156 15.31 -20.09 3.80
CA CYS A 156 16.51 -20.85 3.53
C CYS A 156 17.60 -19.97 2.92
N ILE A 157 18.81 -20.00 3.49
CA ILE A 157 19.95 -19.19 3.04
C ILE A 157 21.15 -20.12 2.86
N CYS A 158 21.81 -20.07 1.69
CA CYS A 158 23.03 -20.83 1.47
C CYS A 158 24.13 -20.41 2.45
N SER A 159 24.75 -21.38 3.11
CA SER A 159 25.90 -21.12 3.98
C SER A 159 27.11 -20.75 3.14
N SER A 160 27.93 -19.79 3.56
CA SER A 160 29.20 -19.49 2.87
C SER A 160 30.09 -20.74 2.86
N PRO A 161 30.76 -21.13 1.75
CA PRO A 161 30.93 -20.42 0.46
C PRO A 161 29.98 -20.90 -0.66
N TYR A 162 28.73 -21.26 -0.34
CA TYR A 162 27.76 -21.74 -1.32
C TYR A 162 26.84 -20.61 -1.80
N THR A 163 26.36 -20.71 -3.04
CA THR A 163 25.39 -19.81 -3.67
C THR A 163 24.25 -20.62 -4.29
N GLY A 164 23.08 -20.02 -4.43
CA GLY A 164 21.86 -20.70 -4.90
C GLY A 164 20.60 -20.06 -4.31
N ASP A 165 19.48 -20.74 -4.46
CA ASP A 165 18.18 -20.28 -3.96
C ASP A 165 17.93 -20.67 -2.49
N GLY A 166 18.76 -21.55 -1.91
CA GLY A 166 18.63 -22.02 -0.53
C GLY A 166 17.56 -23.09 -0.32
N TYR A 167 16.51 -23.12 -1.13
CA TYR A 167 15.39 -24.06 -1.02
C TYR A 167 15.61 -25.33 -1.84
N SER A 168 16.02 -25.16 -3.10
CA SER A 168 16.18 -26.26 -4.06
C SER A 168 17.64 -26.70 -4.16
N PHE A 169 18.57 -25.74 -4.16
CA PHE A 169 20.00 -26.03 -4.23
C PHE A 169 20.88 -24.94 -3.60
N CYS A 170 22.04 -25.39 -3.10
CA CYS A 170 23.19 -24.55 -2.82
C CYS A 170 24.43 -25.21 -3.44
N GLN A 171 25.11 -24.49 -4.31
CA GLN A 171 26.32 -24.94 -5.01
C GLN A 171 27.53 -24.16 -4.52
N LYS A 172 28.66 -24.84 -4.34
CA LYS A 172 29.90 -24.21 -3.88
C LYS A 172 30.33 -23.17 -4.91
N ILE A 173 30.65 -21.96 -4.47
CA ILE A 173 31.27 -20.95 -5.33
C ILE A 173 32.64 -21.49 -5.72
N VAL A 174 32.74 -22.01 -6.94
CA VAL A 174 34.01 -22.35 -7.56
C VAL A 174 34.55 -21.03 -8.09
N VAL A 175 35.37 -20.34 -7.28
CA VAL A 175 36.16 -19.22 -7.79
C VAL A 175 37.12 -19.81 -8.83
N PRO A 176 37.01 -19.48 -10.13
CA PRO A 176 38.01 -19.90 -11.08
C PRO A 176 39.34 -19.27 -10.67
N ALA A 177 40.41 -20.07 -10.64
CA ALA A 177 41.75 -19.52 -10.56
C ALA A 177 41.93 -18.51 -11.71
N SER A 178 42.26 -17.26 -11.33
CA SER A 178 42.49 -16.06 -12.14
C SER A 178 41.43 -15.74 -13.19
N LYS A 179 40.55 -14.79 -12.88
CA LYS A 179 39.94 -13.96 -13.93
C LYS A 179 41.10 -13.19 -14.58
N SER A 180 41.44 -13.51 -15.83
CA SER A 180 42.33 -12.70 -16.64
C SER A 180 41.82 -11.25 -16.65
N GLU A 181 42.72 -10.29 -16.47
CA GLU A 181 42.37 -8.86 -16.48
C GLU A 181 41.96 -8.42 -17.90
N CYS A 182 42.58 -9.04 -18.92
CA CYS A 182 42.35 -8.77 -20.33
C CYS A 182 42.54 -10.04 -21.17
N ASN A 183 41.92 -10.07 -22.35
CA ASN A 183 42.18 -11.05 -23.41
C ASN A 183 42.71 -10.38 -24.68
N VAL A 184 42.32 -9.12 -24.94
CA VAL A 184 42.81 -8.27 -26.05
C VAL A 184 43.20 -6.88 -25.55
N ASP A 185 43.95 -6.14 -26.36
CA ASP A 185 44.43 -4.78 -26.02
C ASP A 185 43.31 -3.76 -25.82
N GLU A 186 42.14 -4.00 -26.40
CA GLU A 186 40.92 -3.18 -26.20
C GLU A 186 40.38 -3.28 -24.77
N ASP A 187 40.60 -4.42 -24.09
CA ASP A 187 40.14 -4.63 -22.71
C ASP A 187 40.94 -3.76 -21.70
N CYS A 188 42.10 -3.28 -22.12
CA CYS A 188 43.00 -2.52 -21.27
C CYS A 188 42.75 -1.01 -21.31
N PRO A 189 42.94 -0.30 -20.18
CA PRO A 189 42.92 1.16 -20.15
C PRO A 189 43.85 1.79 -21.19
N SER A 190 43.57 3.05 -21.56
CA SER A 190 44.40 3.83 -22.48
C SER A 190 45.89 3.72 -22.12
N LYS A 191 46.73 3.51 -23.15
CA LYS A 191 48.19 3.32 -23.09
C LYS A 191 48.69 2.01 -22.47
N LEU A 192 47.84 1.01 -22.27
CA LEU A 192 48.23 -0.34 -21.83
C LEU A 192 47.83 -1.40 -22.85
N SER A 193 48.64 -2.46 -22.96
CA SER A 193 48.37 -3.63 -23.82
C SER A 193 48.20 -4.89 -22.98
N CYS A 194 47.45 -5.85 -23.50
CA CYS A 194 47.22 -7.13 -22.86
C CYS A 194 48.43 -8.05 -23.05
N ILE A 195 49.22 -8.23 -21.98
CA ILE A 195 50.42 -9.06 -21.99
C ILE A 195 50.24 -10.14 -20.93
N SER A 196 50.26 -11.41 -21.36
CA SER A 196 50.08 -12.56 -20.48
C SER A 196 48.83 -12.44 -19.58
N GLN A 197 47.70 -12.04 -20.16
CA GLN A 197 46.39 -11.91 -19.48
C GLN A 197 46.31 -10.81 -18.41
N THR A 198 47.23 -9.84 -18.45
CA THR A 198 47.27 -8.67 -17.56
C THR A 198 47.54 -7.39 -18.35
N CYS A 199 46.99 -6.26 -17.92
CA CYS A 199 47.18 -4.98 -18.60
C CYS A 199 48.51 -4.36 -18.19
N GLN A 200 49.48 -4.37 -19.10
CA GLN A 200 50.85 -3.91 -18.81
C GLN A 200 51.31 -2.89 -19.85
N ASN A 201 52.31 -2.09 -19.47
CA ASN A 201 52.93 -1.12 -20.36
C ASN A 201 54.08 -1.79 -21.15
N PRO A 202 53.95 -1.96 -22.49
CA PRO A 202 54.99 -2.59 -23.30
C PRO A 202 56.29 -1.79 -23.34
N CYS A 203 56.25 -0.46 -23.18
CA CYS A 203 57.45 0.38 -23.06
C CYS A 203 58.24 0.14 -21.77
N SER A 204 57.62 -0.44 -20.74
CA SER A 204 58.30 -0.79 -19.48
C SER A 204 58.87 -2.20 -19.48
N LEU A 205 58.31 -3.10 -20.29
CA LEU A 205 58.72 -4.50 -20.35
C LEU A 205 59.77 -4.78 -21.42
N ASN A 206 59.52 -4.33 -22.65
CA ASN A 206 60.35 -4.62 -23.81
C ASN A 206 60.41 -3.38 -24.71
N ASN A 207 61.08 -2.33 -24.22
CA ASN A 207 61.22 -1.07 -24.95
C ASN A 207 62.03 -1.28 -26.26
N PRO A 208 61.42 -1.13 -27.45
CA PRO A 208 62.12 -1.31 -28.72
C PRO A 208 62.85 -0.05 -29.20
N CYS A 209 62.76 1.06 -28.45
CA CYS A 209 63.28 2.37 -28.87
C CYS A 209 64.77 2.54 -28.54
N SER A 210 65.45 3.39 -29.33
CA SER A 210 66.82 3.84 -29.01
C SER A 210 66.84 4.61 -27.68
N THR A 211 67.98 4.64 -27.00
CA THR A 211 68.19 5.42 -25.76
C THR A 211 67.99 6.93 -25.94
N SER A 212 68.01 7.42 -27.18
CA SER A 212 67.74 8.84 -27.50
C SER A 212 66.26 9.13 -27.81
N GLN A 213 65.40 8.11 -27.81
CA GLN A 213 63.98 8.19 -28.11
C GLN A 213 63.13 7.93 -26.87
N GLU A 214 61.98 8.58 -26.80
CA GLU A 214 60.95 8.33 -25.79
C GLU A 214 59.96 7.29 -26.34
N CYS A 215 59.77 6.20 -25.60
CA CYS A 215 58.78 5.17 -25.94
C CYS A 215 57.39 5.60 -25.45
N LYS A 216 56.41 5.61 -26.35
CA LYS A 216 55.00 5.86 -26.01
C LYS A 216 54.10 4.79 -26.60
N VAL A 217 53.05 4.45 -25.86
CA VAL A 217 52.00 3.56 -26.34
C VAL A 217 50.90 4.42 -26.97
N ALA A 218 50.64 4.19 -28.25
CA ALA A 218 49.55 4.83 -28.97
C ALA A 218 48.26 4.02 -28.80
N ASP A 219 47.14 4.71 -28.58
CA ASP A 219 45.80 4.12 -28.41
C ASP A 219 45.22 3.66 -29.75
N THR A 220 45.93 2.75 -30.41
CA THR A 220 45.51 2.06 -31.64
C THR A 220 44.80 0.78 -31.26
N LEU A 221 43.76 0.42 -32.02
CA LEU A 221 42.97 -0.80 -31.86
C LEU A 221 42.95 -1.55 -33.21
N PRO A 222 42.87 -2.89 -33.21
CA PRO A 222 42.67 -3.81 -32.07
C PRO A 222 43.96 -4.16 -31.30
N SER A 223 45.11 -3.67 -31.74
CA SER A 223 46.40 -3.86 -31.06
C SER A 223 47.03 -2.51 -30.76
N ARG A 224 47.52 -2.32 -29.53
CA ARG A 224 48.26 -1.13 -29.14
C ARG A 224 49.59 -1.10 -29.87
N THR A 225 49.93 0.07 -30.38
CA THR A 225 51.18 0.31 -31.10
C THR A 225 52.17 1.00 -30.19
N VAL A 226 53.42 0.53 -30.18
CA VAL A 226 54.54 1.23 -29.54
C VAL A 226 55.16 2.19 -30.54
N ALA A 227 55.26 3.47 -30.17
CA ALA A 227 55.86 4.54 -30.94
C ALA A 227 57.13 5.06 -30.26
N CYS A 228 58.23 5.11 -31.01
CA CYS A 228 59.49 5.70 -30.57
C CYS A 228 59.57 7.12 -31.11
N ILE A 229 59.40 8.11 -30.23
CA ILE A 229 59.35 9.51 -30.62
C ILE A 229 60.59 10.26 -30.13
N CYS A 230 61.07 11.19 -30.94
CA CYS A 230 62.15 12.06 -30.53
C CYS A 230 61.64 13.17 -29.59
N PRO A 231 62.46 13.59 -28.60
CA PRO A 231 62.16 14.76 -27.77
C PRO A 231 61.90 16.02 -28.62
N PRO A 232 61.17 17.01 -28.10
CA PRO A 232 60.91 18.26 -28.80
C PRO A 232 62.21 18.93 -29.29
N ASN A 233 62.15 19.56 -30.46
CA ASN A 233 63.29 20.17 -31.14
C ASN A 233 64.40 19.18 -31.47
N THR A 234 64.08 17.92 -31.74
CA THR A 234 65.05 16.95 -32.26
C THR A 234 64.43 16.13 -33.41
N TYR A 235 65.26 15.62 -34.33
CA TYR A 235 64.86 14.77 -35.45
C TYR A 235 65.66 13.47 -35.46
N VAL A 236 65.10 12.42 -36.04
CA VAL A 236 65.78 11.12 -36.21
C VAL A 236 66.85 11.25 -37.29
N ASN A 237 68.12 11.02 -36.94
CA ASN A 237 69.23 10.98 -37.89
C ASN A 237 69.28 9.63 -38.64
N GLY A 238 70.17 9.48 -39.62
CA GLY A 238 70.32 8.24 -40.41
C GLY A 238 70.71 6.98 -39.61
N PHE A 239 71.06 7.12 -38.33
CA PHE A 239 71.38 6.03 -37.41
C PHE A 239 70.27 5.76 -36.39
N GLY A 240 69.09 6.39 -36.53
CA GLY A 240 67.95 6.18 -35.63
C GLY A 240 68.02 6.97 -34.31
N ASN A 241 68.96 7.92 -34.17
CA ASN A 241 69.13 8.72 -32.95
C ASN A 241 68.60 10.14 -33.10
N CYS A 242 68.09 10.71 -32.01
CA CYS A 242 67.53 12.06 -32.00
C CYS A 242 68.63 13.14 -31.96
N LYS A 243 68.61 14.07 -32.91
CA LYS A 243 69.54 15.21 -33.01
C LYS A 243 68.79 16.53 -32.94
N ARG A 244 69.31 17.52 -32.21
CA ARG A 244 68.66 18.83 -32.00
C ARG A 244 68.52 19.64 -33.29
N VAL A 245 67.36 20.28 -33.43
CA VAL A 245 67.03 21.29 -34.44
C VAL A 245 67.36 22.65 -33.82
N GLU A 246 68.21 23.42 -34.48
CA GLU A 246 68.47 24.83 -34.12
C GLU A 246 67.47 25.69 -34.90
N THR A 247 66.44 26.23 -34.23
CA THR A 247 65.49 27.17 -34.84
C THR A 247 65.67 28.57 -34.27
N ALA A 248 65.65 29.55 -35.18
CA ALA A 248 65.62 30.98 -34.87
C ALA A 248 64.28 31.39 -34.25
N THR A 249 64.30 32.43 -33.42
CA THR A 249 63.10 33.04 -32.81
C THR A 249 62.12 33.55 -33.87
N GLU A 250 60.85 33.22 -33.74
CA GLU A 250 59.77 33.52 -34.69
C GLU A 250 59.21 34.95 -34.53
N CYS A 251 59.25 35.51 -33.33
CA CYS A 251 58.77 36.87 -33.03
C CYS A 251 59.66 37.57 -32.00
N GLN A 252 59.68 38.90 -31.98
CA GLN A 252 60.25 39.70 -30.91
C GLN A 252 59.19 40.56 -30.20
N SER A 253 58.07 40.82 -30.89
CA SER A 253 56.92 41.57 -30.40
C SER A 253 55.61 40.97 -30.92
N ASN A 254 54.47 41.35 -30.33
CA ASN A 254 53.16 40.87 -30.79
C ASN A 254 52.87 41.22 -32.25
N ASN A 255 53.43 42.33 -32.75
CA ASN A 255 53.21 42.78 -34.13
C ASN A 255 53.85 41.86 -35.18
N ASP A 256 54.78 40.99 -34.76
CA ASP A 256 55.38 39.97 -35.63
C ASP A 256 54.44 38.76 -35.80
N CYS A 257 53.37 38.68 -35.00
CA CYS A 257 52.42 37.59 -34.99
C CYS A 257 51.11 37.95 -35.70
N PRO A 258 50.32 36.95 -36.14
CA PRO A 258 48.94 37.16 -36.54
C PRO A 258 48.12 37.84 -35.44
N ASP A 259 47.05 38.56 -35.81
CA ASP A 259 46.17 39.29 -34.88
C ASP A 259 45.57 38.42 -33.77
N THR A 260 45.45 37.11 -34.00
CA THR A 260 44.93 36.14 -33.01
C THR A 260 45.96 35.68 -31.99
N ASP A 261 47.23 36.04 -32.16
CA ASP A 261 48.35 35.44 -31.45
C ASP A 261 49.15 36.51 -30.69
N VAL A 262 49.91 36.08 -29.68
CA VAL A 262 50.81 36.92 -28.89
C VAL A 262 52.22 36.37 -28.99
N CYS A 263 53.21 37.26 -28.95
CA CYS A 263 54.60 36.85 -28.88
C CYS A 263 54.94 36.48 -27.44
N ASP A 264 55.10 35.19 -27.17
CA ASP A 264 55.56 34.68 -25.89
C ASP A 264 56.93 34.04 -26.07
N ARG A 265 57.95 34.66 -25.45
CA ARG A 265 59.34 34.16 -25.41
C ARG A 265 59.92 33.79 -26.78
N GLY A 266 59.57 34.52 -27.82
CA GLY A 266 60.11 34.33 -29.16
C GLY A 266 59.30 33.43 -30.08
N THR A 267 58.09 33.03 -29.67
CA THR A 267 57.17 32.20 -30.43
C THR A 267 55.79 32.84 -30.46
N CYS A 268 55.13 32.83 -31.63
CA CYS A 268 53.76 33.29 -31.74
C CYS A 268 52.81 32.21 -31.21
N ILE A 269 52.11 32.51 -30.12
CA ILE A 269 51.15 31.59 -29.51
C ILE A 269 49.75 32.20 -29.52
N ASN A 270 48.73 31.38 -29.73
CA ASN A 270 47.36 31.89 -29.75
C ASN A 270 46.97 32.58 -28.43
N ALA A 271 46.36 33.76 -28.51
CA ALA A 271 46.06 34.59 -27.33
C ALA A 271 45.15 33.86 -26.33
N CYS A 272 44.19 33.05 -26.79
CA CYS A 272 43.32 32.23 -25.94
C CYS A 272 44.05 31.06 -25.26
N LYS A 273 45.21 30.63 -25.78
CA LYS A 273 46.07 29.64 -25.12
C LYS A 273 47.01 30.30 -24.11
N SER A 274 47.52 31.49 -24.44
CA SER A 274 48.39 32.26 -23.54
C SER A 274 47.65 32.72 -22.29
N ARG A 275 46.42 33.23 -22.45
CA ARG A 275 45.55 33.70 -21.37
C ARG A 275 44.16 33.10 -21.54
N PRO A 276 43.90 31.92 -20.96
CA PRO A 276 42.60 31.26 -21.08
C PRO A 276 41.50 32.02 -20.30
N CYS A 277 40.27 31.93 -20.80
CA CYS A 277 39.10 32.48 -20.12
C CYS A 277 38.63 31.62 -18.94
N GLY A 278 37.73 32.17 -18.13
CA GLY A 278 37.13 31.49 -16.99
C GLY A 278 36.27 30.28 -17.38
N VAL A 279 35.90 29.47 -16.39
CA VAL A 279 35.04 28.30 -16.60
C VAL A 279 33.68 28.73 -17.16
N ASN A 280 33.17 28.00 -18.16
CA ASN A 280 31.94 28.32 -18.92
C ASN A 280 31.98 29.65 -19.68
N ALA A 281 33.18 30.14 -20.02
CA ALA A 281 33.35 31.29 -20.90
C ALA A 281 33.94 30.87 -22.26
N LYS A 282 33.40 31.45 -23.33
CA LYS A 282 33.92 31.39 -24.69
C LYS A 282 35.07 32.38 -24.85
N CYS A 283 36.19 31.90 -25.38
CA CYS A 283 37.33 32.75 -25.75
C CYS A 283 37.33 33.06 -27.24
N THR A 284 37.57 34.32 -27.59
CA THR A 284 37.87 34.79 -28.95
C THR A 284 39.19 35.54 -28.94
N ALA A 285 40.11 35.13 -29.80
CA ALA A 285 41.42 35.78 -29.94
C ALA A 285 41.35 36.88 -30.99
N ARG A 286 41.58 38.13 -30.59
CA ARG A 286 41.63 39.31 -31.47
C ARG A 286 42.53 40.39 -30.89
N ALA A 287 43.16 41.19 -31.74
CA ALA A 287 44.04 42.30 -31.35
C ALA A 287 45.12 41.86 -30.33
N HIS A 288 45.75 40.72 -30.59
CA HIS A 288 46.76 40.12 -29.72
C HIS A 288 46.28 39.92 -28.27
N SER A 289 44.98 39.63 -28.08
CA SER A 289 44.36 39.49 -26.77
C SER A 289 43.29 38.40 -26.72
N SER A 290 43.08 37.85 -25.53
CA SER A 290 41.99 36.94 -25.20
C SER A 290 40.74 37.74 -24.80
N VAL A 291 39.70 37.70 -25.62
CA VAL A 291 38.40 38.31 -25.30
C VAL A 291 37.46 37.21 -24.81
N CYS A 292 36.93 37.38 -23.60
CA CYS A 292 36.11 36.37 -22.92
C CYS A 292 34.65 36.81 -22.81
N SER A 293 33.71 35.91 -23.13
CA SER A 293 32.27 36.10 -22.90
C SER A 293 31.64 34.83 -22.36
N CYS A 294 30.60 34.91 -21.53
CA CYS A 294 29.90 33.71 -21.04
C CYS A 294 29.19 32.98 -22.19
N PHE A 295 29.05 31.65 -22.09
CA PHE A 295 28.16 30.90 -22.98
C PHE A 295 26.69 31.26 -22.72
N ASP A 296 25.82 31.03 -23.71
CA ASP A 296 24.38 31.29 -23.58
C ASP A 296 23.81 30.51 -22.39
N GLY A 297 23.01 31.19 -21.56
CA GLY A 297 22.47 30.62 -20.32
C GLY A 297 23.43 30.66 -19.11
N PHE A 298 24.58 31.31 -19.23
CA PHE A 298 25.49 31.58 -18.12
C PHE A 298 25.69 33.08 -17.91
N GLU A 299 25.77 33.51 -16.65
CA GLU A 299 26.01 34.89 -16.22
C GLU A 299 27.15 34.95 -15.19
N GLY A 300 27.85 36.09 -15.13
CA GLY A 300 28.97 36.30 -14.22
C GLY A 300 30.15 36.97 -14.89
N ASN A 301 31.36 36.72 -14.37
CA ASN A 301 32.60 37.31 -14.85
C ASN A 301 33.33 36.34 -15.80
N PRO A 302 33.38 36.60 -17.11
CA PRO A 302 33.92 35.64 -18.09
C PRO A 302 35.44 35.45 -18.02
N GLN A 303 36.17 36.30 -17.31
CA GLN A 303 37.60 36.11 -17.06
C GLN A 303 37.88 35.16 -15.89
N SER A 304 36.90 34.87 -15.03
CA SER A 304 37.08 34.01 -13.84
C SER A 304 36.14 32.81 -13.86
N ILE A 305 34.83 33.05 -13.82
CA ILE A 305 33.81 32.00 -13.87
C ILE A 305 32.47 32.59 -14.32
N CYS A 306 31.84 31.90 -15.27
CA CYS A 306 30.43 32.10 -15.63
C CYS A 306 29.60 31.02 -14.94
N ASN A 307 28.65 31.43 -14.12
CA ASN A 307 27.73 30.53 -13.42
C ASN A 307 26.46 30.35 -14.24
N LEU A 308 25.79 29.22 -14.07
CA LEU A 308 24.51 29.00 -14.74
C LEU A 308 23.55 30.12 -14.34
N ALA A 309 23.02 30.84 -15.34
CA ALA A 309 22.01 31.85 -15.09
C ALA A 309 20.80 31.16 -14.45
N PRO A 310 20.25 31.70 -13.35
CA PRO A 310 19.08 31.10 -12.72
C PRO A 310 17.95 31.06 -13.75
N LEU A 311 17.57 29.85 -14.16
CA LEU A 311 16.30 29.65 -14.82
C LEU A 311 15.23 30.14 -13.84
N LEU A 312 14.40 31.09 -14.27
CA LEU A 312 13.12 31.36 -13.63
C LEU A 312 12.24 30.11 -13.85
N VAL A 313 12.53 29.05 -13.10
CA VAL A 313 11.71 27.84 -13.05
C VAL A 313 10.53 28.19 -12.17
N GLU A 314 9.41 28.49 -12.81
CA GLU A 314 8.12 28.43 -12.12
C GLU A 314 7.99 27.03 -11.47
N PRO A 315 7.50 26.95 -10.22
CA PRO A 315 7.43 25.70 -9.51
C PRO A 315 6.60 24.68 -10.31
N ILE A 316 7.17 23.49 -10.49
CA ILE A 316 6.51 22.35 -11.13
C ILE A 316 5.22 22.07 -10.36
N LYS A 317 4.06 22.42 -10.93
CA LYS A 317 2.75 21.96 -10.45
C LYS A 317 2.76 20.43 -10.55
N GLU A 318 2.75 19.73 -9.43
CA GLU A 318 2.45 18.28 -9.40
C GLU A 318 1.14 18.00 -10.18
N PRO A 319 0.99 16.90 -10.92
CA PRO A 319 -0.29 16.53 -11.48
C PRO A 319 -1.24 16.18 -10.33
N GLY A 320 -2.17 17.10 -10.06
CA GLY A 320 -3.23 16.96 -9.08
C GLY A 320 -4.59 16.96 -9.79
N CYS A 321 -5.67 16.93 -9.03
CA CYS A 321 -7.00 17.16 -9.61
C CYS A 321 -7.23 18.64 -9.89
N ASP A 322 -7.96 18.97 -10.96
CA ASP A 322 -8.45 20.33 -11.23
C ASP A 322 -9.96 20.43 -10.94
N SER A 323 -10.67 19.30 -10.93
CA SER A 323 -12.09 19.19 -10.58
C SER A 323 -12.42 17.87 -9.87
N ASN A 324 -13.61 17.79 -9.29
CA ASN A 324 -14.11 16.56 -8.66
C ASN A 324 -14.15 15.36 -9.63
N GLN A 325 -14.33 15.61 -10.94
CA GLN A 325 -14.38 14.55 -11.95
C GLN A 325 -13.04 13.83 -12.14
N ASP A 326 -11.94 14.47 -11.75
CA ASP A 326 -10.60 13.87 -11.81
C ASP A 326 -10.35 12.90 -10.64
N CYS A 327 -11.26 12.86 -9.65
CA CYS A 327 -11.17 12.01 -8.48
C CYS A 327 -12.13 10.82 -8.58
N PRO A 328 -11.82 9.68 -7.92
CA PRO A 328 -12.76 8.59 -7.76
C PRO A 328 -14.06 9.03 -7.07
N SER A 329 -15.17 8.30 -7.28
CA SER A 329 -16.50 8.64 -6.75
C SER A 329 -16.60 8.77 -5.21
N HIS A 330 -15.58 8.32 -4.47
CA HIS A 330 -15.46 8.39 -3.02
C HIS A 330 -14.47 9.47 -2.53
N ALA A 331 -13.98 10.37 -3.40
CA ALA A 331 -13.00 11.41 -3.07
C ALA A 331 -13.31 12.73 -3.79
N ALA A 332 -13.10 13.89 -3.17
CA ALA A 332 -13.32 15.20 -3.76
C ALA A 332 -12.01 15.94 -4.02
N CYS A 333 -12.00 16.83 -5.01
CA CYS A 333 -10.84 17.63 -5.31
C CYS A 333 -10.77 18.85 -4.39
N LYS A 334 -9.71 18.92 -3.57
CA LYS A 334 -9.41 20.08 -2.74
C LYS A 334 -7.92 20.36 -2.76
N ASP A 335 -7.55 21.62 -3.02
CA ASP A 335 -6.15 22.05 -3.07
C ASP A 335 -5.26 21.18 -3.99
N ARG A 336 -5.84 20.79 -5.14
CA ARG A 336 -5.28 19.87 -6.14
C ARG A 336 -4.98 18.46 -5.64
N LYS A 337 -5.62 18.02 -4.56
CA LYS A 337 -5.54 16.65 -4.04
C LYS A 337 -6.92 16.02 -3.97
N CYS A 338 -7.02 14.75 -4.36
CA CYS A 338 -8.22 13.97 -4.12
C CYS A 338 -8.25 13.53 -2.64
N ILE A 339 -9.12 14.14 -1.86
CA ILE A 339 -9.27 13.87 -0.43
C ILE A 339 -10.59 13.16 -0.14
N ASN A 340 -10.68 12.40 0.94
CA ASN A 340 -11.94 11.83 1.41
C ASN A 340 -12.70 12.89 2.24
N PRO A 341 -13.85 13.42 1.77
CA PRO A 341 -14.62 14.43 2.50
C PRO A 341 -15.15 13.93 3.85
N CYS A 342 -15.25 12.61 4.07
CA CYS A 342 -15.66 12.05 5.36
C CYS A 342 -14.51 11.94 6.38
N ALA A 343 -13.25 12.05 5.96
CA ALA A 343 -12.09 11.79 6.81
C ALA A 343 -11.41 13.06 7.34
N GLU A 344 -11.42 14.17 6.60
CA GLU A 344 -10.70 15.39 7.00
C GLU A 344 -11.57 16.52 7.55
N SER A 345 -12.82 16.66 7.10
CA SER A 345 -13.66 17.81 7.46
C SER A 345 -14.63 17.55 8.62
N SER A 346 -14.61 16.35 9.22
CA SER A 346 -15.59 15.89 10.22
C SER A 346 -17.01 16.45 9.97
N PRO A 347 -17.57 16.27 8.76
CA PRO A 347 -18.79 16.96 8.33
C PRO A 347 -20.06 16.43 9.02
N CYS A 348 -19.94 15.28 9.72
CA CYS A 348 -21.04 14.61 10.38
C CYS A 348 -20.85 14.61 11.90
N ALA A 349 -21.97 14.47 12.63
CA ALA A 349 -21.93 14.27 14.07
C ALA A 349 -21.14 13.00 14.44
N SER A 350 -20.56 12.96 15.65
CA SER A 350 -19.62 11.90 16.09
C SER A 350 -20.17 10.46 16.08
N SER A 351 -21.49 10.28 15.97
CA SER A 351 -22.17 8.97 15.84
C SER A 351 -22.98 8.82 14.54
N ALA A 352 -22.87 9.77 13.61
CA ALA A 352 -23.51 9.69 12.30
C ALA A 352 -22.63 8.94 11.30
N ARG A 353 -23.27 8.20 10.38
CA ARG A 353 -22.61 7.51 9.27
C ARG A 353 -22.38 8.51 8.14
N CYS A 354 -21.13 8.69 7.75
CA CYS A 354 -20.76 9.50 6.59
C CYS A 354 -20.56 8.61 5.37
N LYS A 355 -21.20 8.96 4.25
CA LYS A 355 -20.96 8.36 2.94
C LYS A 355 -20.66 9.48 1.94
N VAL A 356 -19.72 9.24 1.02
CA VAL A 356 -19.44 10.19 -0.06
C VAL A 356 -20.42 9.93 -1.21
N ILE A 357 -21.24 10.92 -1.55
CA ILE A 357 -22.15 10.89 -2.70
C ILE A 357 -21.91 12.16 -3.52
N ASN A 358 -21.66 12.03 -4.83
CA ASN A 358 -21.33 13.13 -5.73
C ASN A 358 -20.14 13.99 -5.26
N HIS A 359 -19.11 13.37 -4.68
CA HIS A 359 -17.94 14.04 -4.10
C HIS A 359 -18.27 14.94 -2.89
N GLU A 360 -19.46 14.81 -2.31
CA GLU A 360 -19.88 15.51 -1.10
C GLU A 360 -20.17 14.52 0.04
N PRO A 361 -19.97 14.91 1.30
CA PRO A 361 -20.31 14.07 2.45
C PRO A 361 -21.82 14.08 2.71
N GLU A 362 -22.43 12.92 2.72
CA GLU A 362 -23.82 12.69 3.13
C GLU A 362 -23.84 12.00 4.49
N CYS A 363 -24.45 12.66 5.46
CA CYS A 363 -24.52 12.21 6.85
C CYS A 363 -25.89 11.59 7.15
N THR A 364 -25.91 10.40 7.75
CA THR A 364 -27.14 9.73 8.20
C THR A 364 -27.00 9.23 9.63
N CYS A 365 -28.07 9.33 10.42
CA CYS A 365 -28.09 8.70 11.73
C CYS A 365 -28.23 7.18 11.58
N PRO A 366 -27.47 6.38 12.35
CA PRO A 366 -27.71 4.93 12.43
C PRO A 366 -29.14 4.63 12.86
N ASP A 367 -29.66 3.47 12.46
CA ASP A 367 -31.02 3.05 12.82
C ASP A 367 -31.24 3.10 14.34
N GLY A 368 -32.34 3.73 14.75
CA GLY A 368 -32.70 3.92 16.15
C GLY A 368 -32.04 5.12 16.84
N PHE A 369 -31.19 5.89 16.18
CA PHE A 369 -30.68 7.17 16.68
C PHE A 369 -31.58 8.32 16.20
N ILE A 370 -31.78 9.31 17.06
CA ILE A 370 -32.56 10.52 16.79
C ILE A 370 -31.65 11.76 16.80
N GLY A 371 -32.08 12.80 16.10
CA GLY A 371 -31.35 14.07 16.02
C GLY A 371 -30.98 14.42 14.58
N SER A 372 -30.03 15.35 14.43
CA SER A 372 -29.52 15.80 13.14
C SER A 372 -28.20 15.10 12.81
N PRO A 373 -28.11 14.39 11.68
CA PRO A 373 -26.89 13.69 11.28
C PRO A 373 -25.64 14.58 11.14
N THR A 374 -25.80 15.89 10.96
CA THR A 374 -24.70 16.85 10.81
C THR A 374 -24.26 17.49 12.12
N THR A 375 -25.11 17.50 13.15
CA THR A 375 -24.85 18.26 14.38
C THR A 375 -24.99 17.46 15.68
N ASP A 376 -25.97 16.56 15.78
CA ASP A 376 -26.19 15.72 16.97
C ASP A 376 -26.95 14.45 16.58
N CYS A 377 -26.31 13.30 16.74
CA CYS A 377 -26.93 12.01 16.50
C CYS A 377 -26.80 11.16 17.76
N ARG A 378 -27.92 10.89 18.43
CA ARG A 378 -27.93 10.28 19.76
C ARG A 378 -29.04 9.24 19.90
N PRO A 379 -28.88 8.23 20.77
CA PRO A 379 -29.97 7.31 21.06
C PRO A 379 -31.14 8.09 21.72
N PRO A 380 -32.41 7.72 21.45
CA PRO A 380 -33.54 8.28 22.14
C PRO A 380 -33.38 8.04 23.65
N LYS A 381 -33.71 9.05 24.45
CA LYS A 381 -33.66 8.91 25.91
C LYS A 381 -34.64 7.83 26.32
N ARG A 382 -34.15 6.79 27.01
CA ARG A 382 -35.02 5.77 27.59
C ARG A 382 -35.93 6.45 28.63
N PRO A 383 -37.25 6.22 28.59
CA PRO A 383 -38.16 6.73 29.61
C PRO A 383 -37.82 6.13 30.98
N GLU A 384 -38.10 6.87 32.05
CA GLU A 384 -37.82 6.43 33.42
C GLU A 384 -38.69 5.22 33.80
N CYS A 385 -39.90 5.17 33.26
CA CYS A 385 -40.81 4.04 33.34
C CYS A 385 -41.63 3.93 32.06
N THR A 386 -42.07 2.73 31.69
CA THR A 386 -43.15 2.53 30.71
C THR A 386 -44.43 1.95 31.31
N THR A 387 -44.33 1.38 32.50
CA THR A 387 -45.45 0.78 33.24
C THR A 387 -45.29 1.05 34.74
N ASP A 388 -46.41 1.07 35.48
CA ASP A 388 -46.42 1.33 36.93
C ASP A 388 -45.49 0.43 37.76
N PRO A 389 -45.31 -0.88 37.44
CA PRO A 389 -44.39 -1.76 38.18
C PRO A 389 -42.90 -1.41 38.05
N GLU A 390 -42.53 -0.54 37.12
CA GLU A 390 -41.15 -0.04 36.97
C GLU A 390 -40.84 1.11 37.96
N CYS A 391 -41.87 1.61 38.65
CA CYS A 391 -41.75 2.66 39.65
C CYS A 391 -41.71 2.10 41.08
N PRO A 392 -41.03 2.77 42.02
CA PRO A 392 -41.11 2.45 43.44
C PRO A 392 -42.57 2.40 43.93
N ASP A 393 -42.87 1.56 44.92
CA ASP A 393 -44.24 1.20 45.39
C ASP A 393 -45.20 2.37 45.72
N HIS A 394 -44.71 3.61 45.75
CA HIS A 394 -45.48 4.83 46.06
C HIS A 394 -45.67 5.77 44.86
N LEU A 395 -45.21 5.40 43.65
CA LEU A 395 -45.27 6.22 42.44
C LEU A 395 -45.91 5.43 41.30
N ALA A 396 -46.65 6.11 40.42
CA ALA A 396 -47.21 5.52 39.22
C ALA A 396 -46.46 6.02 37.98
N CYS A 397 -46.48 5.25 36.90
CA CYS A 397 -45.85 5.65 35.66
C CYS A 397 -46.76 6.60 34.87
N VAL A 398 -46.55 7.89 35.07
CA VAL A 398 -47.33 8.94 34.42
C VAL A 398 -46.46 9.69 33.44
N ASN A 399 -46.84 9.66 32.15
CA ASN A 399 -46.09 10.31 31.06
C ASN A 399 -44.59 9.96 31.06
N GLN A 400 -44.26 8.67 31.21
CA GLN A 400 -42.90 8.15 31.17
C GLN A 400 -41.98 8.58 32.33
N LYS A 401 -42.56 9.01 33.46
CA LYS A 401 -41.89 9.32 34.73
C LYS A 401 -42.63 8.73 35.92
N CYS A 402 -41.89 8.33 36.95
CA CYS A 402 -42.48 7.87 38.21
C CYS A 402 -42.86 9.08 39.07
N GLN A 403 -44.17 9.29 39.29
CA GLN A 403 -44.72 10.43 40.03
C GLN A 403 -45.88 10.05 40.95
#